data_AF-A0A6A6YI52-F1
#
_entry.id   AF-A0A6A6YI52-F1
#
_cell.length_a   1.000
_cell.length_b   1.000
_cell.length_c   1.000
_cell.angle_alpha   90.00
_cell.angle_beta   90.00
_cell.angle_gamma   90.00
#
_symmetry.space_group_name_H-M   'P 1'
#
loop_
_entity.id
_entity.type
_entity.pdbx_description
1 polymer ?
#
loop_
_entity_poly.entity_id
_entity_poly.type
_entity_poly.pdbx_seq_one_letter_code
_entity_poly.pdbx_strand_id
1 'polypeptide(L)' 'LARTKAVESTDCECGPRRETARYFLFECSRWTEQRKPLVEAAGTRWGDLLFFLGGRTE' A
#
# COMPACT_ATOMS: atom_id res chain seq x y z
N LEU A 1 21.17 -20.54 -0.61
CA LEU A 1 19.90 -20.06 -1.22
C LEU A 1 18.92 -19.85 -0.08
N ALA A 2 18.74 -18.62 0.40
CA ALA A 2 17.83 -18.34 1.49
C ALA A 2 16.39 -18.57 1.01
N ARG A 3 15.68 -19.53 1.63
CA ARG A 3 14.25 -19.74 1.43
C ARG A 3 13.53 -18.56 2.08
N THR A 4 13.24 -17.52 1.31
CA THR A 4 12.23 -16.53 1.69
C THR A 4 10.93 -17.31 1.86
N LYS A 5 10.49 -17.51 3.11
CA LYS A 5 9.13 -17.97 3.38
C LYS A 5 8.21 -16.82 2.96
N ALA A 6 7.84 -16.80 1.68
CA ALA A 6 6.71 -16.00 1.24
C ALA A 6 5.52 -16.53 2.03
N VAL A 7 4.98 -15.70 2.92
CA VAL A 7 3.75 -16.05 3.61
C VAL A 7 2.66 -16.00 2.53
N GLU A 8 2.02 -17.12 2.26
CA GLU A 8 0.87 -17.21 1.35
C GLU A 8 -0.39 -16.61 1.98
N SER A 9 -0.26 -15.96 3.14
CA SER A 9 -1.34 -15.19 3.75
C SER A 9 -1.55 -13.96 2.89
N THR A 10 -2.70 -13.91 2.23
CA THR A 10 -3.12 -12.69 1.56
C THR A 10 -3.57 -11.64 2.57
N ASP A 11 -3.50 -11.90 3.88
CA ASP A 11 -3.87 -10.99 4.96
C ASP A 11 -2.65 -10.26 5.50
N CYS A 12 -2.80 -8.96 5.77
CA CYS A 12 -1.74 -8.18 6.41
C CYS A 12 -1.54 -8.67 7.86
N GLU A 13 -0.29 -8.75 8.34
CA GLU A 13 -0.03 -8.98 9.77
C GLU A 13 -0.66 -7.91 10.68
N CYS A 14 -0.95 -6.74 10.12
CA CYS A 14 -1.56 -5.61 10.80
C CYS A 14 -3.08 -5.73 11.01
N GLY A 15 -3.76 -6.71 10.40
CA GLY A 15 -5.19 -6.96 10.60
C GLY A 15 -5.78 -7.98 9.63
N PRO A 16 -7.00 -8.51 9.89
CA PRO A 16 -7.61 -9.60 9.11
C PRO A 16 -8.08 -9.18 7.71
N ARG A 17 -7.60 -8.05 7.19
CA ARG A 17 -7.91 -7.60 5.84
C ARG A 17 -6.90 -8.15 4.86
N ARG A 18 -7.43 -8.56 3.72
CA ARG A 18 -6.64 -8.92 2.55
C ARG A 18 -5.72 -7.74 2.15
N GLU A 19 -4.43 -7.98 2.15
CA GLU A 19 -3.37 -7.13 1.64
C GLU A 19 -3.56 -6.92 0.13
N THR A 20 -4.34 -5.90 -0.19
CA THR A 20 -4.51 -5.39 -1.55
C THR A 20 -3.57 -4.21 -1.76
N ALA A 21 -3.24 -3.88 -3.01
CA ALA A 21 -2.45 -2.68 -3.32
C ALA A 21 -3.05 -1.41 -2.69
N ARG A 22 -4.38 -1.29 -2.69
CA ARG A 22 -5.11 -0.20 -2.01
C ARG A 22 -4.83 -0.19 -0.50
N TYR A 23 -5.00 -1.34 0.15
CA TYR A 23 -4.80 -1.45 1.60
C TYR A 23 -3.34 -1.15 1.98
N PHE A 24 -2.39 -1.72 1.26
CA PHE A 24 -0.96 -1.47 1.47
C PHE A 24 -0.62 0.02 1.32
N LEU A 25 -1.11 0.67 0.26
CA LEU A 25 -0.80 2.06 -0.06
C LEU A 25 -1.48 3.06 0.87
N PHE A 26 -2.73 2.80 1.31
CA PHE A 26 -3.55 3.83 1.97
C PHE A 26 -3.98 3.49 3.40
N GLU A 27 -4.18 2.22 3.74
CA GLU A 27 -4.90 1.82 4.97
C GLU A 27 -3.99 1.09 5.98
N CYS A 28 -2.91 0.46 5.53
CA CYS A 28 -2.04 -0.34 6.40
C CYS A 28 -1.33 0.54 7.43
N SER A 29 -1.55 0.30 8.72
CA SER A 29 -0.98 1.09 9.81
C SER A 29 0.53 0.88 9.99
N ARG A 30 1.06 -0.26 9.54
CA ARG A 30 2.48 -0.62 9.64
C ARG A 30 3.41 0.32 8.85
N TRP A 31 2.89 0.92 7.77
CA TRP A 31 3.65 1.79 6.89
C TRP A 31 3.31 3.28 7.06
N THR A 32 2.62 3.64 8.15
CA THR A 32 2.12 5.01 8.35
C THR A 32 3.24 6.05 8.31
N GLU A 33 4.41 5.75 8.87
CA GLU A 33 5.53 6.69 8.88
C GLU A 33 6.15 6.87 7.48
N GLN A 34 6.39 5.77 6.77
CA GLN A 34 6.91 5.79 5.41
C GLN A 34 5.92 6.43 4.43
N ARG A 35 4.62 6.39 4.75
CA ARG A 35 3.52 6.94 3.95
C ARG A 35 3.37 8.45 4.07
N LYS A 36 3.86 9.09 5.13
CA LYS A 36 3.78 10.56 5.31
C LYS A 36 4.23 11.35 4.07
N PRO A 37 5.43 11.12 3.49
CA PRO A 37 5.87 11.83 2.29
C PRO A 37 4.99 11.54 1.06
N LEU A 38 4.44 10.33 0.95
CA LEU A 38 3.52 9.94 -0.13
C LEU A 38 2.19 10.69 -0.03
N VAL A 39 1.67 10.89 1.19
CA VAL A 39 0.45 11.67 1.45
C VAL A 39 0.68 13.13 1.08
N GLU A 40 1.81 13.69 1.51
CA GLU A 40 2.17 15.08 1.22
C GLU A 40 2.34 15.32 -0.29
N ALA A 41 3.03 14.43 -0.99
CA ALA A 41 3.22 14.51 -2.44
C ALA A 41 1.93 14.31 -3.25
N ALA A 42 1.01 13.46 -2.78
CA ALA A 42 -0.24 13.20 -3.48
C ALA A 42 -1.28 14.31 -3.29
N GLY A 43 -1.27 15.02 -2.17
CA GLY A 43 -2.19 16.12 -1.89
C GLY A 43 -3.65 15.72 -2.12
N THR A 44 -4.31 16.36 -3.08
CA THR A 44 -5.73 16.09 -3.45
C THR A 44 -5.94 14.73 -4.12
N ARG A 45 -4.88 14.10 -4.62
CA ARG A 45 -4.92 12.76 -5.25
C ARG A 45 -4.73 11.64 -4.24
N TRP A 46 -4.73 11.94 -2.94
CA TRP A 46 -4.66 10.91 -1.91
C TRP A 46 -5.85 9.94 -2.02
N GLY A 47 -5.57 8.64 -2.10
CA GLY A 47 -6.57 7.60 -2.31
C GLY A 47 -6.90 7.27 -3.78
N ASP A 48 -6.32 8.00 -4.74
CA ASP A 48 -6.36 7.66 -6.16
C ASP A 48 -5.38 6.51 -6.44
N LEU A 49 -5.90 5.28 -6.40
CA LEU A 49 -5.08 4.09 -6.62
C LEU A 49 -4.41 4.11 -8.01
N LEU A 50 -5.08 4.63 -9.04
CA LEU A 50 -4.50 4.65 -10.39
C LEU A 50 -3.30 5.59 -10.44
N PHE A 51 -3.39 6.77 -9.84
CA PHE A 51 -2.27 7.68 -9.72
C PHE A 51 -1.03 7.03 -9.10
N PHE A 52 -1.22 6.34 -7.97
CA PHE A 52 -0.12 5.66 -7.26
C PHE A 52 0.42 4.43 -7.98
N LEU A 53 -0.36 3.82 -8.87
CA LEU A 53 0.06 2.70 -9.71
C LEU A 53 0.59 3.14 -11.09
N GLY A 54 0.78 4.45 -11.32
CA GLY A 54 1.29 4.97 -12.58
C GLY A 54 0.29 4.91 -13.73
N GLY A 55 -1.01 4.87 -13.41
CA GLY A 55 -2.09 5.03 -14.38
C GLY A 55 -1.90 6.33 -15.16
N ARG A 56 -1.92 6.23 -16.49
CA ARG A 56 -1.90 7.40 -17.35
C ARG A 56 -3.27 8.08 -17.20
N THR A 57 -3.27 9.33 -16.75
CA THR A 57 -4.40 10.22 -17.00
C THR A 57 -4.41 10.49 -18.50
N GLU A 58 -5.49 10.14 -19.18
CA GLU A 58 -5.75 10.53 -20.58
C GLU A 58 -5.76 12.05 -20.74
#